data_AF-A0AB36GF81-F1
#
_entry.id   AF-A0AB36GF81-F1
#
_cell.length_a   1.000
_cell.length_b   1.000
_cell.length_c   1.000
_cell.angle_alpha   90.00
_cell.angle_beta   90.00
_cell.angle_gamma   90.00
#
_symmetry.space_group_name_H-M   'P 1'
#
loop_
_entity.id
_entity.type
_entity.pdbx_description
1 polymer ?
#
loop_
_entity_poly.entity_id
_entity_poly.type
_entity_poly.pdbx_seq_one_letter_code
_entity_poly.pdbx_strand_id
1 'polypeptide(L)'
;MNLKEQVELLLSQQKHPEIIKKNLDDQKFTHDVLLSLGVRPDSEFYELYTKYFLGSLIGSYSELVDPCSPDSFDGAIMAHEYWDIPKNYILFTTGEGEGGYFYNTEDNSVWDCGLGEQHLLGTDQLRHWSSFYKFMVWYLTPDES
;
A
#
# COMPACT_ATOMS: atom_id res chain seq x y z
N MET A 1 14.26 -0.29 -18.19
CA MET A 1 13.28 -1.02 -17.38
C MET A 1 12.28 0.00 -16.87
N ASN A 2 10.98 -0.22 -17.10
CA ASN A 2 9.95 0.65 -16.52
C ASN A 2 9.73 0.32 -15.04
N LEU A 3 8.99 1.17 -14.31
CA LEU A 3 8.79 1.00 -12.86
C LEU A 3 8.11 -0.33 -12.50
N LYS A 4 7.13 -0.77 -13.30
CA LYS A 4 6.45 -2.05 -13.11
C LYS A 4 7.43 -3.22 -13.20
N GLU A 5 8.22 -3.28 -14.27
CA GLU A 5 9.24 -4.31 -14.46
C GLU A 5 10.26 -4.32 -13.31
N GLN A 6 10.62 -3.14 -12.80
CA GLN A 6 11.51 -3.00 -11.67
C GLN A 6 10.92 -3.57 -10.38
N VAL A 7 9.65 -3.25 -10.07
CA VAL A 7 8.97 -3.79 -8.89
C VAL A 7 8.83 -5.31 -8.99
N GLU A 8 8.44 -5.83 -10.15
CA GLU A 8 8.35 -7.28 -10.39
C GLU A 8 9.70 -7.98 -10.20
N LEU A 9 10.80 -7.36 -10.65
CA LEU A 9 12.15 -7.87 -10.41
C LEU A 9 12.48 -7.89 -8.91
N LEU A 10 12.22 -6.79 -8.18
CA LEU A 10 12.49 -6.71 -6.74
C LEU A 10 11.64 -7.69 -5.93
N LEU A 11 10.38 -7.91 -6.30
CA LEU A 11 9.51 -8.93 -5.70
C LEU A 11 10.03 -10.34 -5.96
N SER A 12 10.57 -10.61 -7.15
CA SER A 12 11.16 -11.92 -7.48
C SER A 12 12.44 -12.24 -6.71
N GLN A 13 13.10 -11.22 -6.15
CA GLN A 13 14.34 -11.33 -5.38
C GLN A 13 14.12 -11.46 -3.86
N GLN A 14 12.87 -11.42 -3.39
CA GLN A 14 12.54 -11.65 -1.99
C GLN A 14 12.92 -13.08 -1.57
N LYS A 15 13.08 -13.33 -0.26
CA LYS A 15 13.53 -14.64 0.25
C LYS A 15 12.61 -15.81 -0.13
N HIS A 16 11.31 -15.55 -0.30
CA HIS A 16 10.28 -16.55 -0.62
C HIS A 16 9.26 -16.02 -1.66
N PRO A 17 9.66 -15.84 -2.93
CA PRO A 17 8.84 -15.18 -3.95
C PRO A 17 7.61 -15.99 -4.38
N GLU A 18 7.60 -17.30 -4.13
CA GLU A 18 6.47 -18.20 -4.37
C GLU A 18 5.36 -18.05 -3.32
N ILE A 19 5.73 -17.77 -2.07
CA ILE A 19 4.79 -17.67 -0.95
C ILE A 19 3.99 -16.37 -1.03
N ILE A 20 4.57 -15.33 -1.62
CA ILE A 20 3.92 -14.04 -1.76
C ILE A 20 2.91 -13.97 -2.92
N LYS A 21 2.71 -15.02 -3.72
CA LYS A 21 1.73 -14.98 -4.84
C LYS A 21 0.36 -15.48 -4.41
N LYS A 22 -0.67 -14.71 -4.76
CA LYS A 22 -2.07 -15.04 -4.45
C LYS A 22 -2.62 -16.13 -5.38
N ASN A 23 -3.38 -17.06 -4.82
CA ASN A 23 -4.15 -18.01 -5.61
C ASN A 23 -5.42 -17.35 -6.20
N LEU A 24 -6.23 -18.08 -6.98
CA LEU A 24 -7.41 -17.50 -7.63
C LEU A 24 -8.51 -17.06 -6.66
N ASP A 25 -8.65 -17.72 -5.52
CA ASP A 25 -9.67 -17.35 -4.52
C ASP A 25 -9.22 -16.12 -3.73
N ASP A 26 -7.94 -16.03 -3.38
CA ASP A 26 -7.35 -14.82 -2.75
C ASP A 26 -7.41 -13.60 -3.68
N GLN A 27 -7.21 -13.81 -4.99
CA GLN A 27 -7.34 -12.77 -6.01
C GLN A 27 -8.77 -12.21 -6.07
N LYS A 28 -9.78 -13.09 -6.05
CA LYS A 28 -11.20 -12.68 -6.05
C LYS A 28 -11.56 -11.95 -4.77
N PHE A 29 -11.14 -12.47 -3.62
CA PHE A 29 -11.38 -11.81 -2.35
C PHE A 29 -10.73 -10.42 -2.31
N THR A 30 -9.47 -10.33 -2.72
CA THR A 30 -8.75 -9.06 -2.83
C THR A 30 -9.47 -8.10 -3.77
N HIS A 31 -9.95 -8.55 -4.93
CA HIS A 31 -10.73 -7.72 -5.85
C HIS A 31 -11.94 -7.07 -5.16
N ASP A 32 -12.74 -7.87 -4.46
CA ASP A 32 -13.95 -7.37 -3.77
C ASP A 32 -13.61 -6.32 -2.71
N VAL A 33 -12.56 -6.57 -1.91
CA VAL A 33 -12.08 -5.64 -0.88
C VAL A 33 -11.61 -4.34 -1.50
N LEU A 34 -10.73 -4.40 -2.51
CA LEU A 34 -10.17 -3.19 -3.15
C LEU A 34 -11.24 -2.34 -3.82
N LEU A 35 -12.24 -2.96 -4.47
CA LEU A 35 -13.38 -2.23 -5.03
C LEU A 35 -14.21 -1.52 -3.96
N SER A 36 -14.41 -2.16 -2.81
CA SER A 36 -15.16 -1.56 -1.69
C SER A 36 -14.46 -0.34 -1.08
N LEU A 37 -13.13 -0.30 -1.18
CA LEU A 37 -12.29 0.85 -0.79
C LEU A 37 -12.17 1.92 -1.89
N GLY A 38 -12.81 1.73 -3.04
CA GLY A 38 -12.76 2.68 -4.16
C GLY A 38 -11.47 2.65 -4.97
N VAL A 39 -10.67 1.59 -4.86
CA VAL A 39 -9.47 1.40 -5.68
C VAL A 39 -9.88 1.05 -7.11
N ARG A 40 -9.30 1.74 -8.10
CA ARG A 40 -9.60 1.46 -9.51
C ARG A 40 -8.92 0.18 -10.00
N PRO A 41 -9.60 -0.67 -10.79
CA PRO A 41 -9.01 -1.90 -11.35
C PRO A 41 -7.82 -1.72 -12.29
N ASP A 42 -7.64 -0.52 -12.84
CA ASP A 42 -6.52 -0.16 -13.73
C ASP A 42 -5.35 0.48 -12.97
N SER A 43 -5.44 0.57 -11.63
CA SER A 43 -4.40 1.17 -10.79
C SER A 43 -3.23 0.23 -10.53
N GLU A 44 -2.08 0.83 -10.22
CA GLU A 44 -0.85 0.12 -9.86
C GLU A 44 -1.03 -0.65 -8.54
N PHE A 45 -1.77 -0.03 -7.60
CA PHE A 45 -2.12 -0.60 -6.31
C PHE A 45 -2.97 -1.86 -6.47
N TYR A 46 -4.02 -1.78 -7.29
CA TYR A 46 -4.87 -2.92 -7.61
C TYR A 46 -4.07 -4.06 -8.24
N GLU A 47 -3.24 -3.75 -9.25
CA GLU A 47 -2.46 -4.77 -9.96
C GLU A 47 -1.57 -5.57 -9.00
N LEU A 48 -0.84 -4.88 -8.11
CA LEU A 48 0.08 -5.56 -7.20
C LEU A 48 -0.65 -6.29 -6.07
N TYR A 49 -1.63 -5.66 -5.42
CA TYR A 49 -2.34 -6.28 -4.30
C TYR A 49 -3.18 -7.48 -4.74
N THR A 50 -3.78 -7.47 -5.93
CA THR A 50 -4.46 -8.66 -6.45
C THR A 50 -3.48 -9.80 -6.69
N LYS A 51 -2.26 -9.51 -7.17
CA LYS A 51 -1.28 -10.54 -7.54
C LYS A 51 -0.48 -11.09 -6.36
N TYR A 52 -0.23 -10.27 -5.35
CA TYR A 52 0.73 -10.55 -4.29
C TYR A 52 0.16 -10.33 -2.89
N PHE A 53 0.61 -11.14 -1.92
CA PHE A 53 0.49 -10.91 -0.49
C PHE A 53 1.53 -9.88 -0.03
N LEU A 54 1.26 -8.59 -0.28
CA LEU A 54 2.24 -7.54 0.01
C LEU A 54 2.50 -7.38 1.52
N GLY A 55 1.54 -7.75 2.38
CA GLY A 55 1.75 -7.79 3.83
C GLY A 55 2.66 -8.93 4.31
N SER A 56 3.07 -9.85 3.43
CA SER A 56 4.10 -10.86 3.74
C SER A 56 5.51 -10.39 3.39
N LEU A 57 5.67 -9.17 2.87
CA LEU A 57 6.97 -8.58 2.61
C LEU A 57 7.64 -8.18 3.92
N ILE A 58 8.93 -8.53 4.06
CA ILE A 58 9.75 -8.08 5.19
C ILE A 58 10.38 -6.75 4.77
N GLY A 59 9.74 -5.64 5.14
CA GLY A 59 10.23 -4.28 4.91
C GLY A 59 10.87 -3.66 6.15
N SER A 60 11.61 -2.55 5.95
CA SER A 60 12.41 -1.91 7.00
C SER A 60 11.67 -0.83 7.82
N TYR A 61 10.51 -0.35 7.35
CA TYR A 61 9.90 0.89 7.84
C TYR A 61 8.55 0.70 8.52
N SER A 62 7.53 0.30 7.76
CA SER A 62 6.18 0.02 8.27
C SER A 62 5.62 -1.18 7.53
N GLU A 63 4.95 -2.08 8.25
CA GLU A 63 4.41 -3.29 7.67
C GLU A 63 3.20 -2.95 6.80
N LEU A 64 3.22 -3.43 5.55
CA LEU A 64 2.07 -3.33 4.66
C LEU A 64 0.96 -4.24 5.19
N VAL A 65 -0.30 -3.80 5.15
CA VAL A 65 -1.42 -4.69 5.41
C VAL A 65 -1.84 -5.39 4.13
N ASP A 66 -2.42 -6.58 4.23
CA ASP A 66 -2.97 -7.32 3.08
C ASP A 66 -4.49 -7.45 3.18
N PRO A 67 -5.23 -7.35 2.04
CA PRO A 67 -6.66 -7.58 2.00
C PRO A 67 -7.08 -8.92 2.61
N CYS A 68 -6.29 -9.99 2.47
CA CYS A 68 -6.64 -11.32 2.96
C CYS A 68 -6.31 -11.56 4.44
N SER A 69 -5.88 -10.54 5.19
CA SER A 69 -5.54 -10.64 6.62
C SER A 69 -6.79 -10.53 7.51
N PRO A 70 -6.84 -11.15 8.71
CA PRO A 70 -7.95 -10.96 9.65
C PRO A 70 -8.24 -9.51 10.03
N ASP A 71 -7.20 -8.67 10.08
CA ASP A 71 -7.29 -7.24 10.42
C ASP A 71 -7.18 -6.35 9.15
N SER A 72 -7.61 -6.87 7.99
CA SER A 72 -7.40 -6.25 6.68
C SER A 72 -8.02 -4.86 6.58
N PHE A 73 -7.17 -3.84 6.42
CA PHE A 73 -7.60 -2.45 6.20
C PHE A 73 -8.55 -1.87 7.27
N ASP A 74 -8.67 -2.49 8.45
CA ASP A 74 -9.37 -1.88 9.59
C ASP A 74 -8.74 -0.52 9.96
N GLY A 75 -7.43 -0.38 9.75
CA GLY A 75 -6.72 0.89 9.85
C GLY A 75 -7.24 1.96 8.88
N ALA A 76 -7.64 1.59 7.66
CA ALA A 76 -8.23 2.55 6.71
C ALA A 76 -9.61 3.01 7.18
N ILE A 77 -10.44 2.08 7.69
CA ILE A 77 -11.75 2.42 8.27
C ILE A 77 -11.56 3.39 9.44
N MET A 78 -10.66 3.05 10.37
CA MET A 78 -10.31 3.87 11.52
C MET A 78 -9.80 5.26 11.11
N ALA A 79 -8.91 5.34 10.12
CA ALA A 79 -8.39 6.61 9.63
C ALA A 79 -9.50 7.53 9.09
N HIS A 80 -10.49 6.96 8.40
CA HIS A 80 -11.63 7.72 7.93
C HIS A 80 -12.58 8.16 9.05
N GLU A 81 -12.81 7.30 10.05
CA GLU A 81 -13.79 7.56 11.10
C GLU A 81 -13.27 8.43 12.23
N TYR A 82 -11.98 8.30 12.58
CA TYR A 82 -11.39 8.93 13.76
C TYR A 82 -10.33 9.98 13.46
N TRP A 83 -9.72 9.95 12.27
CA TRP A 83 -8.66 10.90 11.88
C TRP A 83 -9.11 11.88 10.79
N ASP A 84 -10.40 11.88 10.43
CA ASP A 84 -10.99 12.71 9.38
C ASP A 84 -10.26 12.60 8.02
N ILE A 85 -9.65 11.44 7.74
CA ILE A 85 -8.98 11.19 6.46
C ILE A 85 -10.02 11.09 5.34
N PRO A 86 -9.87 11.85 4.24
CA PRO A 86 -10.76 11.75 3.09
C PRO A 86 -10.80 10.33 2.50
N LYS A 87 -11.97 9.92 2.00
CA LYS A 87 -12.22 8.54 1.50
C LYS A 87 -11.34 8.11 0.32
N ASN A 88 -10.74 9.04 -0.40
CA ASN A 88 -9.80 8.72 -1.47
C ASN A 88 -8.40 8.34 -0.97
N TYR A 89 -8.09 8.49 0.32
CA TYR A 89 -6.81 8.09 0.90
C TYR A 89 -6.94 6.83 1.75
N ILE A 90 -6.33 5.73 1.32
CA ILE A 90 -6.37 4.44 2.00
C ILE A 90 -5.10 4.27 2.84
N LEU A 91 -5.22 4.14 4.15
CA LEU A 91 -4.11 3.68 5.00
C LEU A 91 -3.84 2.20 4.70
N PHE A 92 -2.68 1.90 4.11
CA PHE A 92 -2.33 0.55 3.67
C PHE A 92 -1.12 -0.03 4.44
N THR A 93 -0.76 0.60 5.55
CA THR A 93 0.15 0.05 6.56
C THR A 93 -0.54 -0.09 7.91
N THR A 94 0.10 -0.79 8.84
CA THR A 94 -0.45 -1.06 10.18
C THR A 94 -0.80 0.20 10.97
N GLY A 95 -0.20 1.35 10.65
CA GLY A 95 -0.54 2.63 11.26
C GLY A 95 -0.10 2.77 12.72
N GLU A 96 0.82 1.92 13.19
CA GLU A 96 1.19 1.84 14.60
C GLU A 96 1.84 3.13 15.11
N GLY A 97 1.18 3.76 16.10
CA GLY A 97 1.73 4.76 17.03
C GLY A 97 2.08 6.15 16.47
N GLU A 98 2.49 6.25 15.20
CA GLU A 98 3.15 7.45 14.66
C GLU A 98 2.57 7.95 13.34
N GLY A 99 1.63 7.22 12.72
CA GLY A 99 1.10 7.52 11.38
C GLY A 99 1.28 6.35 10.42
N GLY A 100 1.29 6.60 9.11
CA GLY A 100 1.49 5.54 8.12
C GLY A 100 1.47 6.03 6.67
N TYR A 101 1.50 5.06 5.74
CA TYR A 101 1.43 5.36 4.31
C TYR A 101 0.00 5.31 3.79
N PHE A 102 -0.38 6.37 3.10
CA PHE A 102 -1.71 6.54 2.51
C PHE A 102 -1.65 6.51 0.99
N TYR A 103 -2.47 5.66 0.38
CA TYR A 103 -2.61 5.56 -1.06
C TYR A 103 -3.78 6.41 -1.55
N ASN A 104 -3.56 7.30 -2.50
CA ASN A 104 -4.62 8.09 -3.14
C ASN A 104 -5.22 7.31 -4.32
N THR A 105 -6.50 6.95 -4.20
CA THR A 105 -7.25 6.22 -5.22
C THR A 105 -7.47 7.01 -6.50
N GLU A 106 -7.29 8.34 -6.47
CA GLU A 106 -7.52 9.23 -7.61
C GLU A 106 -6.32 9.31 -8.57
N ASP A 107 -5.08 9.23 -8.09
CA ASP A 107 -3.89 9.49 -8.91
C ASP A 107 -2.74 8.48 -8.73
N ASN A 108 -2.93 7.46 -7.89
CA ASN A 108 -1.91 6.49 -7.46
C ASN A 108 -0.80 7.06 -6.56
N SER A 109 -0.87 8.30 -6.11
CA SER A 109 0.14 8.85 -5.21
C SER A 109 0.13 8.14 -3.86
N VAL A 110 1.29 8.12 -3.21
CA VAL A 110 1.46 7.57 -1.86
C VAL A 110 2.03 8.66 -0.97
N TRP A 111 1.46 8.82 0.22
CA TRP A 111 1.78 9.88 1.16
C TRP A 111 2.27 9.29 2.47
N ASP A 112 3.42 9.76 2.93
CA ASP A 112 3.94 9.50 4.27
C ASP A 112 3.31 10.54 5.21
N CYS A 113 2.40 10.10 6.08
CA CYS A 113 1.64 11.00 6.95
C CYS A 113 1.76 10.56 8.40
N GLY A 114 2.35 11.43 9.22
CA GLY A 114 2.41 11.27 10.65
C GLY A 114 1.07 11.52 11.35
N LEU A 115 0.93 11.02 12.57
CA LEU A 115 -0.19 11.36 13.45
C LEU A 115 -0.13 12.85 13.81
N GLY A 116 -1.21 13.58 13.56
CA GLY A 116 -1.28 15.04 13.75
C GLY A 116 -1.01 15.84 12.46
N GLU A 117 -0.50 15.18 11.42
CA GLU A 117 -0.18 15.79 10.13
C GLU A 117 -1.27 15.56 9.07
N GLN A 118 -2.41 14.98 9.45
CA GLN A 118 -3.47 14.60 8.50
C GLN A 118 -3.97 15.75 7.65
N HIS A 119 -3.98 16.96 8.20
CA HIS A 119 -4.35 18.19 7.51
C HIS A 119 -3.40 18.60 6.38
N LEU A 120 -2.23 17.96 6.27
CA LEU A 120 -1.23 18.19 5.23
C LEU A 120 -1.33 17.20 4.06
N LEU A 121 -2.20 16.18 4.13
CA LEU A 121 -2.41 15.24 3.04
C LEU A 121 -2.81 15.97 1.74
N GLY A 122 -2.18 15.57 0.63
CA GLY A 122 -2.37 16.22 -0.67
C GLY A 122 -1.60 17.53 -0.84
N THR A 123 -0.78 17.94 0.13
CA THR A 123 0.06 19.13 0.04
C THR A 123 1.53 18.77 -0.07
N ASP A 124 2.32 19.53 -0.84
CA ASP A 124 3.77 19.30 -1.01
C ASP A 124 4.61 19.40 0.29
N GLN A 125 3.97 19.66 1.43
CA GLN A 125 4.62 19.66 2.75
C GLN A 125 4.90 18.25 3.27
N LEU A 126 4.17 17.23 2.80
CA LEU A 126 4.43 15.83 3.15
C LEU A 126 5.32 15.17 2.11
N ARG A 127 6.17 14.27 2.59
CA ARG A 127 6.89 13.34 1.73
C ARG A 127 5.87 12.47 0.99
N HIS A 128 6.03 12.37 -0.33
CA HIS A 128 5.14 11.58 -1.16
C HIS A 128 5.85 10.99 -2.38
N TRP A 129 5.22 9.97 -2.94
CA TRP A 129 5.58 9.37 -4.22
C TRP A 129 4.44 9.62 -5.19
N SER A 130 4.75 10.00 -6.43
CA SER A 130 3.76 10.30 -7.47
C SER A 130 3.04 9.06 -8.05
N SER A 131 3.36 7.86 -7.56
CA SER A 131 2.81 6.59 -8.05
C SER A 131 3.12 5.50 -7.04
N PHE A 132 2.26 4.49 -6.93
CA PHE A 132 2.45 3.35 -6.04
C PHE A 132 3.70 2.54 -6.41
N TYR A 133 4.02 2.38 -7.70
CA TYR A 133 5.26 1.70 -8.08
C TYR A 133 6.53 2.42 -7.60
N LYS A 134 6.57 3.75 -7.63
CA LYS A 134 7.72 4.50 -7.05
C LYS A 134 7.86 4.25 -5.57
N PHE A 135 6.74 4.19 -4.83
CA PHE A 135 6.75 3.80 -3.43
C PHE A 135 7.29 2.37 -3.28
N MET A 136 6.79 1.40 -4.05
CA MET A 136 7.24 0.00 -3.95
C MET A 136 8.72 -0.18 -4.30
N VAL A 137 9.26 0.58 -5.27
CA VAL A 137 10.70 0.58 -5.56
C VAL A 137 11.49 1.05 -4.36
N TRP A 138 11.09 2.17 -3.73
CA TRP A 138 11.73 2.66 -2.51
C TRP A 138 11.61 1.64 -1.36
N TYR A 139 10.40 1.11 -1.13
CA TYR A 139 10.10 0.20 -0.03
C TYR A 139 10.86 -1.12 -0.10
N LEU A 140 11.05 -1.67 -1.30
CA LEU A 140 11.72 -2.95 -1.53
C LEU A 140 13.25 -2.81 -1.68
N THR A 141 13.76 -1.59 -1.80
CA THR A 141 15.20 -1.36 -1.87
C THR A 141 15.75 -1.28 -0.45
N PRO A 142 16.65 -2.18 -0.04
CA PRO A 142 17.28 -2.09 1.27
C PRO A 142 18.01 -0.75 1.39
N ASP A 143 17.91 -0.09 2.54
CA ASP A 143 18.91 0.94 2.87
C ASP A 143 20.28 0.26 2.87
N GLU A 144 21.25 0.85 2.16
CA GLU A 144 22.65 0.47 2.30
C GLU A 144 23.09 0.85 3.72
N SER A 145 22.86 -0.04 4.69
CA SER A 145 23.35 0.04 6.06
C SER A 145 24.68 -0.66 6.22
#